data_AF-X1P5F7-F1
#
_entry.id   AF-X1P5F7-F1
#
_cell.length_a   1.000
_cell.length_b   1.000
_cell.length_c   1.000
_cell.angle_alpha   90.00
_cell.angle_beta   90.00
_cell.angle_gamma   90.00
#
_symmetry.space_group_name_H-M   'P 1'
#
loop_
_entity.id
_entity.type
_entity.pdbx_description
1 polymer ?
#
loop_
_entity_poly.entity_id
_entity_poly.type
_entity_poly.pdbx_seq_one_letter_code
_entity_poly.pdbx_strand_id
1 'polypeptide(L)'
;QIPETYAGEYAAYLQSLVDSAVFTDGFVTSEMATKANSDIEALELAISAEKDSILFYYGMKEIMPQRAQPTVNKILTEEKSHLRQLSELKKGLADI
;
A
#
# COMPACT_ATOMS: atom_id res chain seq x y z
N GLN A 1 -20.06 -8.95 18.18
CA GLN A 1 -19.74 -7.57 18.60
C GLN A 1 -18.25 -7.53 18.86
N ILE A 2 -17.50 -6.71 18.11
CA ILE A 2 -16.07 -6.51 18.38
C ILE A 2 -15.99 -5.71 19.69
N PRO A 3 -15.22 -6.14 20.70
CA PRO A 3 -15.03 -5.37 21.93
C PRO A 3 -14.52 -3.97 21.59
N GLU A 4 -15.02 -2.94 22.29
CA GLU A 4 -14.71 -1.53 22.02
C GLU A 4 -13.20 -1.23 22.07
N THR A 5 -12.46 -1.93 22.94
CA THR A 5 -11.00 -1.91 23.03
C THR A 5 -10.30 -2.42 21.77
N TYR A 6 -10.83 -3.48 21.16
CA TYR A 6 -10.27 -4.09 19.95
C TYR A 6 -10.48 -3.18 18.73
N ALA A 7 -11.60 -2.47 18.65
CA ALA A 7 -11.84 -1.49 17.59
C ALA A 7 -10.89 -0.29 17.68
N GLY A 8 -10.56 0.19 18.88
CA GLY A 8 -9.62 1.30 19.10
C GLY A 8 -8.18 0.95 18.74
N GLU A 9 -7.71 -0.25 19.09
CA GLU A 9 -6.38 -0.74 18.73
C GLU A 9 -6.21 -0.89 17.21
N TYR A 10 -7.23 -1.39 16.51
CA TYR A 10 -7.22 -1.47 15.05
C TYR A 10 -7.22 -0.10 14.37
N ALA A 11 -7.97 0.87 14.90
CA ALA A 11 -7.95 2.23 14.38
C ALA A 11 -6.56 2.87 14.53
N ALA A 12 -5.90 2.70 15.68
CA ALA A 12 -4.53 3.17 15.90
C ALA A 12 -3.52 2.47 14.98
N TYR A 13 -3.67 1.16 14.76
CA TYR A 13 -2.87 0.42 13.79
C TYR A 13 -3.03 0.97 12.37
N LEU A 14 -4.28 1.16 11.91
CA LEU A 14 -4.53 1.73 10.59
C LEU A 14 -3.98 3.15 10.45
N GLN A 15 -4.09 3.96 11.50
CA GLN A 15 -3.47 5.29 11.52
C GLN A 15 -1.94 5.18 11.39
N SER A 16 -1.30 4.26 12.13
CA SER A 16 0.14 4.05 12.02
C SER A 16 0.58 3.61 10.62
N LEU A 17 -0.24 2.80 9.94
CA LEU A 17 0.01 2.44 8.53
C LEU A 17 -0.06 3.68 7.65
N VAL A 18 -1.11 4.49 7.77
CA VAL A 18 -1.26 5.74 6.99
C VAL A 18 -0.10 6.70 7.24
N ASP A 19 0.30 6.89 8.50
CA ASP A 19 1.40 7.80 8.87
C ASP A 19 2.76 7.30 8.36
N SER A 20 2.95 5.98 8.31
CA SER A 20 4.18 5.37 7.79
C SER A 20 4.18 5.18 6.27
N ALA A 21 3.00 5.26 5.64
CA ALA A 21 2.83 4.88 4.27
C ALA A 21 3.57 5.82 3.34
N VAL A 22 4.03 5.20 2.27
CA VAL A 22 4.53 5.82 1.07
C VAL A 22 3.43 6.69 0.39
N PHE A 23 2.19 6.77 0.89
CA PHE A 23 1.13 7.66 0.34
C PHE A 23 0.90 8.96 1.10
N THR A 24 1.69 9.29 2.11
CA THR A 24 1.53 10.54 2.87
C THR A 24 1.70 11.77 1.97
N ASP A 25 1.19 12.94 2.39
CA ASP A 25 1.17 14.19 1.61
C ASP A 25 2.53 14.56 1.00
N GLY A 26 3.65 14.12 1.59
CA GLY A 26 5.00 14.30 1.03
C GLY A 26 5.29 13.50 -0.25
N PHE A 27 4.56 12.43 -0.53
CA PHE A 27 4.80 11.53 -1.66
C PHE A 27 4.08 11.92 -2.95
N VAL A 28 2.89 12.52 -2.81
CA VAL A 28 2.09 13.03 -3.94
C VAL A 28 2.60 14.40 -4.42
N THR A 29 3.51 15.02 -3.69
CA THR A 29 4.20 16.24 -4.16
C THR A 29 5.24 15.90 -5.23
N SER A 30 5.39 16.81 -6.19
CA SER A 30 6.43 16.74 -7.25
C SER A 30 7.85 16.54 -6.71
N GLU A 31 8.07 16.79 -5.42
CA GLU A 31 9.35 16.69 -4.73
C GLU A 31 9.91 15.25 -4.64
N MET A 32 9.05 14.22 -4.60
CA MET A 32 9.49 12.82 -4.63
C MET A 32 9.68 12.27 -6.05
N ALA A 33 8.87 12.72 -7.01
CA ALA A 33 9.13 12.47 -8.44
C ALA A 33 10.51 13.03 -8.87
N THR A 34 10.99 14.08 -8.20
CA THR A 34 12.36 14.58 -8.34
C THR A 34 13.41 13.89 -7.47
N LYS A 35 13.02 13.04 -6.51
CA LYS A 35 13.96 12.30 -5.63
C LYS A 35 14.38 10.94 -6.17
N ALA A 36 13.57 10.32 -7.03
CA ALA A 36 14.01 9.12 -7.75
C ALA A 36 15.06 9.54 -8.79
N ASN A 37 16.32 9.22 -8.51
CA ASN A 37 17.45 9.54 -9.39
C ASN A 37 17.64 8.49 -10.50
N SER A 38 16.83 7.43 -10.49
CA SER A 38 16.84 6.37 -11.48
C SER A 38 15.49 5.67 -11.60
N ASP A 39 15.29 4.99 -12.74
CA ASP A 39 14.12 4.12 -12.96
C ASP A 39 14.01 3.02 -11.89
N ILE A 40 15.15 2.52 -11.39
CA ILE A 40 15.19 1.52 -10.32
C ILE A 40 14.65 2.10 -9.01
N GLU A 41 15.08 3.30 -8.63
CA GLU A 41 14.56 3.98 -7.43
C GLU A 41 13.06 4.27 -7.56
N ALA A 42 12.59 4.70 -8.74
CA ALA A 42 11.17 4.91 -9.00
C ALA A 42 10.36 3.62 -8.85
N LEU A 43 10.89 2.49 -9.32
CA LEU A 43 10.25 1.18 -9.17
C LEU A 43 10.25 0.70 -7.72
N GLU A 44 11.31 0.98 -6.94
CA GLU A 44 11.34 0.66 -5.52
C GLU A 44 10.29 1.44 -4.72
N LEU A 45 10.12 2.72 -5.06
CA LEU A 45 9.08 3.57 -4.51
C LEU A 45 7.68 3.04 -4.85
N ALA A 46 7.42 2.71 -6.11
CA ALA A 46 6.15 2.13 -6.53
C ALA A 46 5.87 0.78 -5.86
N ILE A 47 6.86 -0.11 -5.79
CA ILE A 47 6.74 -1.41 -5.09
C ILE A 47 6.41 -1.24 -3.62
N SER A 48 7.01 -0.23 -2.96
CA SER A 48 6.75 0.06 -1.55
C SER A 48 5.33 0.58 -1.36
N ALA A 49 4.86 1.45 -2.25
CA ALA A 49 3.48 1.93 -2.30
C ALA A 49 2.49 0.76 -2.41
N GLU A 50 2.69 -0.18 -3.34
CA GLU A 50 1.79 -1.33 -3.47
C GLU A 50 1.75 -2.22 -2.22
N LYS A 51 2.89 -2.41 -1.55
CA LYS A 51 2.95 -3.20 -0.31
C LYS A 51 2.19 -2.51 0.83
N ASP A 52 2.33 -1.20 0.96
CA ASP A 52 1.62 -0.41 1.97
C ASP A 52 0.11 -0.45 1.72
N SER A 53 -0.32 -0.31 0.46
CA SER A 53 -1.73 -0.47 0.06
C SER A 53 -2.27 -1.83 0.46
N ILE A 54 -1.55 -2.91 0.14
CA ILE A 54 -1.97 -4.28 0.47
C ILE A 54 -2.15 -4.42 1.99
N LEU A 55 -1.17 -3.97 2.78
CA LEU A 55 -1.22 -4.06 4.24
C LEU A 55 -2.40 -3.26 4.81
N PHE A 56 -2.62 -2.05 4.30
CA PHE A 56 -3.75 -1.20 4.67
C PHE A 56 -5.11 -1.85 4.37
N TYR A 57 -5.30 -2.37 3.15
CA TYR A 57 -6.56 -3.01 2.78
C TYR A 57 -6.82 -4.30 3.55
N TYR A 58 -5.79 -5.06 3.92
CA TYR A 58 -5.93 -6.18 4.84
C TYR A 58 -6.37 -5.73 6.23
N GLY A 59 -5.74 -4.70 6.80
CA GLY A 59 -6.15 -4.14 8.09
C GLY A 59 -7.58 -3.61 8.07
N MET A 60 -7.98 -2.91 7.00
CA MET A 60 -9.35 -2.39 6.86
C MET A 60 -10.40 -3.50 6.79
N LYS A 61 -10.05 -4.64 6.16
CA LYS A 61 -10.97 -5.76 5.98
C LYS A 61 -11.46 -6.35 7.31
N GLU A 62 -10.62 -6.30 8.35
CA GLU A 62 -10.91 -6.82 9.70
C GLU A 62 -12.00 -6.00 10.42
N ILE A 63 -12.12 -4.70 10.12
CA ILE A 63 -13.05 -3.80 10.82
C ILE A 63 -14.26 -3.38 9.98
N MET A 64 -14.24 -3.63 8.67
CA MET A 64 -15.31 -3.17 7.79
C MET A 64 -16.53 -4.10 7.72
N PRO A 65 -17.73 -3.58 7.40
CA PRO A 65 -18.91 -4.41 7.19
C PRO A 65 -18.72 -5.43 6.05
N GLN A 66 -19.24 -6.65 6.21
CA GLN A 66 -19.10 -7.73 5.21
C GLN A 66 -19.55 -7.32 3.80
N ARG A 67 -20.57 -6.46 3.69
CA ARG A 67 -21.06 -5.93 2.39
C ARG A 67 -20.01 -5.14 1.60
N ALA A 68 -19.00 -4.58 2.26
CA ALA A 68 -17.94 -3.79 1.64
C ALA A 68 -16.72 -4.64 1.24
N GLN A 69 -16.57 -5.83 1.84
CA GLN A 69 -15.42 -6.71 1.59
C GLN A 69 -15.24 -7.12 0.11
N PRO A 70 -16.30 -7.36 -0.69
CA PRO A 70 -16.12 -7.69 -2.11
C PRO A 70 -15.38 -6.61 -2.89
N THR A 71 -15.63 -5.33 -2.59
CA THR A 71 -14.93 -4.21 -3.25
C THR A 71 -13.47 -4.17 -2.84
N VAL A 72 -13.17 -4.31 -1.53
CA VAL A 72 -11.78 -4.35 -1.05
C VAL A 72 -11.02 -5.56 -1.58
N ASN A 73 -11.67 -6.71 -1.74
CA ASN A 73 -11.04 -7.88 -2.33
C ASN A 73 -10.62 -7.64 -3.79
N LYS A 74 -11.39 -6.86 -4.56
CA LYS A 74 -11.02 -6.49 -5.93
C LYS A 74 -9.77 -5.62 -5.94
N ILE A 75 -9.73 -4.59 -5.10
CA ILE A 75 -8.58 -3.71 -4.96
C ILE A 75 -7.34 -4.52 -4.54
N LEU A 76 -7.46 -5.38 -3.51
CA LEU A 76 -6.38 -6.28 -3.10
C LEU A 76 -5.85 -7.17 -4.25
N THR A 77 -6.71 -7.62 -5.15
CA THR A 77 -6.29 -8.39 -6.32
C THR A 77 -5.53 -7.53 -7.32
N GLU A 78 -5.96 -6.28 -7.53
CA GLU A 78 -5.29 -5.31 -8.39
C GLU A 78 -3.89 -4.97 -7.85
N GLU A 79 -3.76 -4.58 -6.59
CA GLU A 79 -2.45 -4.18 -6.02
C GLU A 79 -1.45 -5.33 -5.97
N LYS A 80 -1.91 -6.56 -5.75
CA LYS A 80 -1.05 -7.76 -5.86
C LYS A 80 -0.56 -7.98 -7.29
N SER A 81 -1.39 -7.69 -8.28
CA SER A 81 -0.99 -7.75 -9.69
C SER A 81 0.04 -6.67 -10.00
N HIS A 82 -0.20 -5.42 -9.55
CA HIS A 82 0.75 -4.31 -9.70
C HIS A 82 2.10 -4.63 -9.07
N LEU A 83 2.10 -5.09 -7.81
CA LEU A 83 3.32 -5.50 -7.12
C LEU A 83 4.11 -6.56 -7.91
N ARG A 84 3.42 -7.57 -8.46
CA ARG A 84 4.07 -8.59 -9.30
C ARG A 84 4.69 -7.96 -10.55
N GLN A 85 3.94 -7.14 -11.27
CA GLN A 85 4.38 -6.51 -12.52
C GLN A 85 5.59 -5.58 -12.30
N LEU A 86 5.53 -4.73 -11.28
CA LEU A 86 6.62 -3.83 -10.92
C LEU A 86 7.87 -4.60 -10.49
N SER A 87 7.70 -5.69 -9.73
CA SER A 87 8.82 -6.54 -9.30
C SER A 87 9.53 -7.20 -10.49
N GLU A 88 8.77 -7.68 -11.48
CA GLU A 88 9.36 -8.28 -12.69
C GLU A 88 10.04 -7.22 -13.57
N LEU A 89 9.44 -6.03 -13.70
CA LEU A 89 10.05 -4.92 -14.43
C LEU A 89 11.38 -4.47 -13.80
N LYS A 90 11.42 -4.36 -12.47
CA LYS A 90 12.64 -4.01 -11.73
C LYS A 90 13.76 -5.03 -11.94
N LYS A 91 13.45 -6.33 -11.90
CA LYS A 91 14.43 -7.39 -12.19
C LYS A 91 14.99 -7.25 -13.61
N GLY A 92 14.11 -7.08 -14.60
CA GLY A 92 14.52 -6.91 -15.99
C GLY A 92 15.42 -5.70 -16.23
N LEU A 93 15.27 -4.62 -15.45
CA LEU A 93 16.15 -3.44 -15.49
C LEU A 93 17.49 -3.65 -14.77
N ALA A 94 17.53 -4.46 -13.71
CA ALA A 94 18.74 -4.76 -12.96
C ALA A 94 19.65 -5.80 -13.66
N ASP A 95 19.08 -6.60 -14.56
CA ASP A 95 19.80 -7.59 -15.36
C ASP A 95 20.44 -7.00 -16.64
N ILE A 96 20.26 -5.70 -16.90
CA ILE A 96 20.86 -4.92 -18.01
C ILE A 96 22.10 -4.19 -17.52
#